data_AF-A0A9D7EK50-F1
#
_entry.id   AF-A0A9D7EK50-F1
#
_cell.length_a   1.000
_cell.length_b   1.000
_cell.length_c   1.000
_cell.angle_alpha   90.00
_cell.angle_beta   90.00
_cell.angle_gamma   90.00
#
_symmetry.space_group_name_H-M   'P 1'
#
loop_
_entity.id
_entity.type
_entity.pdbx_description
1 polymer ?
#
loop_
_entity_poly.entity_id
_entity_poly.type
_entity_poly.pdbx_seq_one_letter_code
_entity_poly.pdbx_strand_id
1 'polypeptide(L)'
;TLADVLAIHKRYGVPLNPLYGIGAMRVGCWPCIMSRKSEIRTIALKFPERIEEIRQAEQEFEKTYGRYSSFFPASTVPERFRTKPFQREDGTWINVASIDDVVRWSMTGDRARGSWEDDPVKEPIGCNSGFCE
;
A
#
# COMPACT_ATOMS: atom_id res chain seq x y z
N THR A 1 -24.49 -8.79 -10.79
CA THR A 1 -24.16 -9.21 -9.41
C THR A 1 -22.78 -9.84 -9.38
N LEU A 2 -22.19 -10.10 -8.20
CA LEU A 2 -20.92 -10.84 -8.10
C LEU A 2 -21.01 -12.19 -8.82
N ALA A 3 -22.12 -12.92 -8.64
CA ALA A 3 -22.37 -14.21 -9.28
C ALA A 3 -22.33 -14.12 -10.81
N ASP A 4 -22.89 -13.06 -11.41
CA ASP A 4 -22.87 -12.87 -12.86
C ASP A 4 -21.45 -12.66 -13.41
N VAL A 5 -20.60 -11.96 -12.64
CA VAL A 5 -19.20 -11.73 -13.02
C VAL A 5 -18.38 -13.01 -12.91
N LEU A 6 -18.59 -13.84 -11.89
CA LEU A 6 -17.95 -15.14 -11.78
C LEU A 6 -18.40 -16.08 -12.91
N ALA A 7 -19.70 -16.07 -13.22
CA ALA A 7 -20.27 -16.87 -14.30
C ALA A 7 -19.68 -16.49 -15.68
N ILE A 8 -19.49 -15.20 -15.95
CA ILE A 8 -18.93 -14.75 -17.24
C ILE A 8 -17.44 -15.12 -17.38
N HIS A 9 -16.64 -14.99 -16.32
CA HIS A 9 -15.24 -15.42 -16.30
C HIS A 9 -15.12 -16.91 -16.58
N LYS A 10 -15.92 -17.73 -15.90
CA LYS A 10 -15.96 -19.18 -16.11
C LYS A 10 -16.42 -19.55 -17.52
N ARG A 11 -17.43 -18.86 -18.06
CA ARG A 11 -17.96 -19.12 -19.42
C ARG A 11 -16.91 -18.93 -20.52
N TYR A 12 -16.03 -17.94 -20.36
CA TYR A 12 -15.00 -17.62 -21.34
C TYR A 12 -13.60 -18.13 -20.96
N GLY A 13 -13.47 -18.85 -19.85
CA GLY A 13 -12.18 -19.36 -19.38
C GLY A 13 -11.17 -18.26 -19.02
N VAL A 14 -11.66 -17.09 -18.61
CA VAL A 14 -10.80 -15.98 -18.18
C VAL A 14 -10.61 -16.09 -16.66
N PRO A 15 -9.38 -16.27 -16.14
CA PRO A 15 -9.16 -16.36 -14.72
C PRO A 15 -9.40 -15.01 -14.03
N LEU A 16 -9.83 -15.05 -12.77
CA LEU A 16 -9.86 -13.85 -11.94
C LEU A 16 -8.45 -13.32 -11.67
N ASN A 17 -8.36 -12.04 -11.34
CA ASN A 17 -7.06 -11.45 -11.01
C ASN A 17 -6.49 -12.11 -9.74
N PRO A 18 -5.27 -12.69 -9.78
CA PRO A 18 -4.68 -13.38 -8.63
C PRO A 18 -4.52 -12.50 -7.39
N LEU A 19 -4.44 -11.18 -7.57
CA LEU A 19 -4.31 -10.23 -6.47
C LEU A 19 -5.53 -10.25 -5.53
N TYR A 20 -6.72 -10.62 -6.02
CA TYR A 20 -7.87 -10.81 -5.16
C TYR A 20 -7.67 -11.97 -4.18
N GLY A 21 -7.06 -13.07 -4.62
CA GLY A 21 -6.76 -14.24 -3.80
C GLY A 21 -5.74 -13.99 -2.68
N ILE A 22 -4.95 -12.92 -2.77
CA ILE A 22 -4.01 -12.50 -1.72
C ILE A 22 -4.54 -11.37 -0.83
N GLY A 23 -5.83 -11.04 -0.95
CA GLY A 23 -6.51 -10.09 -0.10
C GLY A 23 -6.54 -8.64 -0.59
N ALA A 24 -6.14 -8.40 -1.84
CA ALA A 24 -6.32 -7.08 -2.45
C ALA A 24 -7.82 -6.83 -2.62
N MET A 25 -8.28 -5.65 -2.20
CA MET A 25 -9.65 -5.23 -2.45
C MET A 25 -9.80 -4.46 -3.76
N ARG A 26 -8.73 -3.81 -4.20
CA ARG A 26 -8.66 -3.09 -5.45
C ARG A 26 -7.40 -3.47 -6.17
N VAL A 27 -7.53 -3.78 -7.44
CA VAL A 27 -6.41 -4.03 -8.33
C VAL A 27 -6.17 -2.77 -9.17
N GLY A 28 -4.93 -2.29 -9.20
CA GLY A 28 -4.55 -1.02 -9.81
C GLY A 28 -3.05 -0.78 -9.68
N CYS A 29 -2.64 0.42 -9.24
CA CYS A 29 -1.24 0.87 -9.19
C CYS A 29 -0.27 -0.04 -8.41
N TRP A 30 -0.79 -0.84 -7.47
CA TRP A 30 -0.07 -1.83 -6.65
C TRP A 30 1.21 -1.31 -5.97
N PRO A 31 1.15 -0.77 -4.75
CA PRO A 31 -0.03 -0.39 -4.00
C PRO A 31 -0.76 0.80 -4.63
N CYS A 32 -2.06 0.90 -4.37
CA CYS A 32 -2.87 2.07 -4.71
C CYS A 32 -2.72 3.15 -3.63
N ILE A 33 -2.87 4.43 -3.97
CA ILE A 33 -2.93 5.52 -2.98
C ILE A 33 -4.02 5.30 -1.91
N MET A 34 -5.06 4.54 -2.26
CA MET A 34 -6.17 4.19 -1.37
C MET A 34 -5.96 2.87 -0.64
N SER A 35 -4.86 2.15 -0.87
CA SER A 35 -4.59 0.85 -0.26
C SER A 35 -4.70 0.92 1.25
N ARG A 36 -5.39 -0.08 1.81
CA ARG A 36 -5.54 -0.18 3.26
C ARG A 36 -4.20 -0.52 3.89
N LYS A 37 -4.09 -0.20 5.17
CA LYS A 37 -2.95 -0.55 6.00
C LYS A 37 -2.55 -2.01 5.88
N SER A 38 -3.54 -2.91 5.93
CA SER A 38 -3.31 -4.34 5.79
C SER A 38 -2.82 -4.73 4.40
N GLU A 39 -3.30 -4.08 3.31
CA GLU A 39 -2.86 -4.39 1.94
C GLU A 39 -1.38 -4.03 1.77
N ILE A 40 -0.97 -2.88 2.32
CA ILE A 40 0.44 -2.45 2.31
C ILE A 40 1.31 -3.43 3.12
N ARG A 41 0.82 -3.91 4.26
CA ARG A 41 1.49 -4.95 5.06
C ARG A 41 1.68 -6.22 4.22
N THR A 42 0.63 -6.69 3.55
CA THR A 42 0.72 -7.88 2.68
C THR A 42 1.70 -7.69 1.53
N ILE A 43 1.71 -6.53 0.87
CA ILE A 43 2.67 -6.22 -0.20
C ILE A 43 4.09 -6.25 0.35
N ALA A 44 4.34 -5.60 1.49
CA ALA A 44 5.68 -5.58 2.08
C ALA A 44 6.20 -6.96 2.48
N LEU A 45 5.31 -7.86 2.93
CA LEU A 45 5.69 -9.23 3.33
C LEU A 45 5.83 -10.20 2.16
N LYS A 46 4.94 -10.12 1.17
CA LYS A 46 4.88 -11.08 0.06
C LYS A 46 5.61 -10.63 -1.20
N PHE A 47 5.75 -9.32 -1.40
CA PHE A 47 6.33 -8.69 -2.59
C PHE A 47 7.33 -7.60 -2.20
N PRO A 48 8.39 -7.94 -1.43
CA PRO A 48 9.39 -6.96 -1.00
C PRO A 48 10.09 -6.27 -2.18
N GLU A 49 10.23 -6.93 -3.32
CA GLU A 49 10.74 -6.37 -4.57
C GLU A 49 9.91 -5.17 -5.04
N ARG A 50 8.59 -5.20 -4.85
CA ARG A 50 7.73 -4.08 -5.21
C ARG A 50 7.96 -2.86 -4.33
N ILE A 51 8.25 -3.07 -3.05
CA ILE A 51 8.63 -1.97 -2.14
C ILE A 51 9.96 -1.36 -2.58
N GLU A 52 10.92 -2.18 -2.99
CA GLU A 52 12.21 -1.71 -3.53
C GLU A 52 12.03 -0.88 -4.81
N GLU A 53 11.21 -1.33 -5.76
CA GLU A 53 10.93 -0.56 -6.98
C GLU A 53 10.39 0.85 -6.67
N ILE A 54 9.45 0.95 -5.72
CA ILE A 54 8.89 2.25 -5.30
C ILE A 54 9.96 3.09 -4.62
N ARG A 55 10.78 2.49 -3.75
CA ARG A 55 11.88 3.18 -3.06
C ARG A 55 12.86 3.77 -4.07
N GLN A 56 13.21 3.03 -5.11
CA GLN A 56 14.09 3.50 -6.18
C GLN A 56 13.45 4.65 -6.97
N ALA A 57 12.17 4.53 -7.33
CA ALA A 57 11.45 5.59 -8.02
C ALA A 57 11.36 6.89 -7.19
N GLU A 58 11.08 6.80 -5.88
CA GLU A 58 11.08 7.96 -4.99
C GLU A 58 12.46 8.65 -4.96
N GLN A 59 13.55 7.89 -4.93
CA GLN A 59 14.92 8.44 -4.99
C GLN A 59 15.25 9.07 -6.34
N GLU A 60 14.80 8.47 -7.45
CA GLU A 60 15.01 9.01 -8.79
C GLU A 60 14.27 10.33 -9.00
N PHE A 61 13.03 10.44 -8.49
CA PHE A 61 12.27 11.68 -8.51
C PHE A 61 12.94 12.76 -7.66
N GLU A 62 13.45 12.40 -6.49
CA GLU A 62 14.20 13.34 -5.65
C GLU A 62 15.43 13.90 -6.37
N LYS A 63 16.21 13.03 -7.04
CA LYS A 63 17.37 13.42 -7.84
C LYS A 63 16.99 14.29 -9.04
N THR A 64 15.91 13.94 -9.73
CA THR A 64 15.49 14.60 -10.98
C THR A 64 14.87 15.97 -10.72
N TYR A 65 14.03 16.09 -9.70
CA TYR A 65 13.25 17.30 -9.42
C TYR A 65 13.82 18.16 -8.29
N GLY A 66 14.87 17.71 -7.61
CA GLY A 66 15.48 18.41 -6.47
C GLY A 66 14.57 18.50 -5.24
N ARG A 67 13.50 17.70 -5.19
CA ARG A 67 12.55 17.64 -4.08
C ARG A 67 11.96 16.24 -3.94
N TYR A 68 11.67 15.82 -2.72
CA TYR A 68 11.08 14.51 -2.47
C TYR A 68 9.65 14.40 -3.04
N SER A 69 9.33 13.26 -3.65
CA SER A 69 7.96 12.94 -4.08
C SER A 69 7.60 11.54 -3.59
N SER A 70 6.57 11.45 -2.76
CA SER A 70 6.04 10.18 -2.26
C SER A 70 4.96 9.63 -3.18
N PHE A 71 4.85 8.30 -3.24
CA PHE A 71 3.70 7.64 -3.90
C PHE A 71 2.41 7.71 -3.05
N PHE A 72 2.50 8.10 -1.78
CA PHE A 72 1.36 8.22 -0.88
C PHE A 72 1.13 9.68 -0.47
N PRO A 73 -0.14 10.11 -0.34
CA PRO A 73 -0.43 11.44 0.17
C PRO A 73 0.04 11.55 1.63
N ALA A 74 0.44 12.75 2.04
CA ALA A 74 0.92 13.00 3.40
C ALA A 74 -0.11 12.56 4.46
N SER A 75 -1.41 12.63 4.16
CA SER A 75 -2.49 12.21 5.06
C SER A 75 -2.58 10.70 5.29
N THR A 76 -1.95 9.84 4.47
CA THR A 76 -2.04 8.37 4.62
C THR A 76 -1.47 7.89 5.95
N VAL A 77 -0.35 8.46 6.35
CA VAL A 77 0.39 8.04 7.55
C VAL A 77 0.36 9.17 8.58
N PRO A 78 0.20 8.90 9.89
CA PRO A 78 0.32 9.93 10.93
C PRO A 78 1.67 10.63 10.91
N GLU A 79 1.69 11.93 11.25
CA GLU A 79 2.88 12.80 11.16
C GLU A 79 4.13 12.22 11.86
N ARG A 80 3.95 11.58 13.02
CA ARG A 80 5.04 10.96 13.78
C ARG A 80 5.86 9.89 13.04
N PHE A 81 5.34 9.32 11.95
CA PHE A 81 6.06 8.33 11.15
C PHE A 81 6.73 8.93 9.92
N ARG A 82 6.42 10.18 9.56
CA ARG A 82 6.87 10.82 8.32
C ARG A 82 8.28 11.37 8.51
N THR A 83 9.23 10.96 7.69
CA THR A 83 10.65 11.31 7.85
C THR A 83 11.19 12.27 6.79
N LYS A 84 10.50 12.45 5.67
CA LYS A 84 11.03 13.18 4.52
C LYS A 84 10.56 14.64 4.53
N PRO A 85 11.46 15.64 4.58
CA PRO A 85 11.07 17.04 4.53
C PRO A 85 10.58 17.41 3.13
N PHE A 86 9.52 18.21 3.07
CA PHE A 86 8.93 18.72 1.84
C PHE A 86 8.51 20.18 2.03
N GLN A 87 8.98 21.05 1.15
CA GLN A 87 8.57 22.45 1.13
C GLN A 87 7.35 22.63 0.24
N ARG A 88 6.29 23.21 0.81
CA ARG A 88 5.10 23.62 0.06
C ARG A 88 5.38 24.89 -0.74
N GLU A 89 4.49 25.20 -1.68
CA GLU A 89 4.56 26.42 -2.49
C GLU A 89 4.48 27.71 -1.65
N ASP A 90 3.82 27.66 -0.49
CA ASP A 90 3.74 28.77 0.47
C ASP A 90 5.01 28.95 1.34
N GLY A 91 6.04 28.12 1.11
CA GLY A 91 7.30 28.14 1.86
C GLY A 91 7.28 27.32 3.16
N THR A 92 6.12 26.78 3.57
CA THR A 92 5.96 25.98 4.78
C THR A 92 6.59 24.61 4.61
N TRP A 93 7.33 24.16 5.63
CA TRP A 93 7.91 22.82 5.66
C TRP A 93 6.97 21.84 6.35
N ILE A 94 6.74 20.70 5.69
CA ILE A 94 6.04 19.56 6.27
C ILE A 94 6.89 18.30 6.10
N ASN A 95 6.66 17.29 6.94
CA ASN A 95 7.18 15.96 6.67
C ASN A 95 6.16 15.13 5.89
N VAL A 96 6.63 14.45 4.84
CA VAL A 96 5.90 13.46 4.05
C VAL A 96 6.45 12.06 4.33
N ALA A 97 5.65 11.03 4.05
CA ALA A 97 6.06 9.64 4.26
C ALA A 97 6.85 9.13 3.05
N SER A 98 7.98 8.46 3.30
CA SER A 98 8.57 7.56 2.29
C SER A 98 7.80 6.25 2.22
N ILE A 99 8.04 5.44 1.18
CA ILE A 99 7.51 4.06 1.16
C ILE A 99 7.91 3.28 2.42
N ASP A 100 9.12 3.48 2.94
CA ASP A 100 9.61 2.81 4.16
C ASP A 100 8.84 3.25 5.41
N ASP A 101 8.46 4.52 5.49
CA ASP A 101 7.61 5.03 6.56
C ASP A 101 6.21 4.44 6.50
N VAL A 102 5.66 4.31 5.29
CA VAL A 102 4.35 3.70 5.05
C VAL A 102 4.38 2.21 5.42
N VAL A 103 5.44 1.48 5.06
CA VAL A 103 5.64 0.07 5.43
C VAL A 103 5.80 -0.06 6.94
N ARG A 104 6.65 0.74 7.58
CA ARG A 104 6.81 0.73 9.04
C ARG A 104 5.48 0.99 9.74
N TRP A 105 4.70 1.96 9.27
CA TRP A 105 3.37 2.23 9.77
C TRP A 105 2.44 1.04 9.55
N SER A 106 2.46 0.38 8.40
CA SER A 106 1.59 -0.76 8.10
C SER A 106 1.80 -1.94 9.05
N MET A 107 3.03 -2.08 9.57
CA MET A 107 3.41 -3.10 10.55
C MET A 107 2.93 -2.82 11.98
N THR A 108 2.37 -1.64 12.27
CA THR A 108 1.85 -1.33 13.63
C THR A 108 0.40 -1.79 13.81
N GLY A 109 -0.08 -1.87 15.06
CA GLY A 109 -1.47 -2.25 15.40
C GLY A 109 -2.55 -1.27 14.93
N ASP A 110 -3.84 -1.57 15.13
CA ASP A 110 -5.00 -0.82 14.61
C ASP A 110 -4.95 0.71 14.84
N ARG A 111 -4.38 1.16 15.96
CA ARG A 111 -4.23 2.60 16.28
C ARG A 111 -2.87 3.19 15.88
N ALA A 112 -2.15 2.47 15.05
CA ALA A 112 -0.73 2.66 14.79
C ALA A 112 0.12 2.76 16.06
N ARG A 113 -0.22 1.92 17.05
CA ARG A 113 0.47 1.74 18.33
C ARG A 113 0.98 0.30 18.40
N GLY A 114 2.10 0.09 19.08
CA GLY A 114 2.74 -1.23 19.20
C GLY A 114 3.57 -1.64 17.97
N SER A 115 4.41 -2.65 18.15
CA SER A 115 5.16 -3.34 17.10
C SER A 115 4.26 -4.30 16.33
N TRP A 116 4.81 -4.92 15.27
CA TRP A 116 4.14 -6.01 14.56
C TRP A 116 3.80 -7.20 15.46
N GLU A 117 4.57 -7.41 16.53
CA GLU A 117 4.36 -8.49 17.49
C GLU A 117 3.17 -8.22 18.42
N ASP A 118 2.81 -6.94 18.61
CA ASP A 118 1.74 -6.49 19.51
C ASP A 118 0.34 -6.55 18.87
N ASP A 119 0.26 -6.83 17.56
CA ASP A 119 -0.99 -6.84 16.79
C ASP A 119 -1.40 -8.28 16.41
N PRO A 120 -2.38 -8.89 17.10
CA PRO A 120 -2.79 -10.27 16.88
C PRO A 120 -3.62 -10.48 15.60
N VAL A 121 -3.70 -9.49 14.69
CA VAL A 121 -4.19 -9.69 13.32
C VAL A 121 -3.15 -10.51 12.53
N LYS A 122 -2.98 -11.74 13.00
CA LYS A 122 -2.39 -12.88 12.31
C LYS A 122 -3.41 -13.29 11.26
N GLU A 123 -3.23 -12.77 10.06
CA GLU A 123 -3.19 -13.56 8.83
C GLU A 123 -3.10 -12.61 7.64
N PRO A 124 -2.47 -13.02 6.52
CA PRO A 124 -2.66 -12.30 5.27
C PRO A 124 -4.16 -12.11 5.07
N ILE A 125 -4.57 -10.90 4.66
CA ILE A 125 -5.99 -10.59 4.44
C ILE A 125 -6.56 -11.71 3.55
N GLY A 126 -7.49 -12.48 4.09
CA GLY A 126 -8.20 -13.50 3.32
C GLY A 126 -9.01 -12.85 2.20
N CYS A 127 -9.62 -13.69 1.37
CA CYS A 127 -10.51 -13.19 0.33
C CYS A 127 -11.66 -12.35 0.92
N ASN A 128 -11.62 -11.04 0.73
CA ASN A 128 -12.70 -10.13 1.15
C ASN A 128 -13.39 -9.43 -0.02
N SER A 129 -12.89 -9.59 -1.25
CA SER A 129 -13.47 -8.99 -2.46
C SER A 129 -14.60 -9.82 -3.07
N GLY A 130 -14.73 -11.10 -2.68
CA GLY A 130 -15.63 -12.07 -3.31
C GLY A 130 -15.14 -12.58 -4.68
N PHE A 131 -13.98 -12.12 -5.14
CA PHE A 131 -13.36 -12.50 -6.42
C PHE A 131 -12.18 -13.46 -6.22
N CYS A 132 -12.26 -14.34 -5.23
CA CYS A 132 -11.22 -15.33 -5.00
C CYS A 132 -11.76 -16.68 -5.39
N GLU A 133 -10.95 -17.39 -6.18
CA GLU A 133 -11.17 -18.78 -6.55
C GLU A 133 -10.64 -19.71 -5.46
#